data_AF-A0A7Y3U9P5-F1
#
_entry.id   AF-A0A7Y3U9P5-F1
#
_cell.length_a   1.000
_cell.length_b   1.000
_cell.length_c   1.000
_cell.angle_alpha   90.00
_cell.angle_beta   90.00
_cell.angle_gamma   90.00
#
_symmetry.space_group_name_H-M   'P 1'
#
loop_
_entity.id
_entity.type
_entity.pdbx_description
1 polymer ?
#
loop_
_entity_poly.entity_id
_entity_poly.type
_entity_poly.pdbx_seq_one_letter_code
_entity_poly.pdbx_strand_id
1 'polypeptide(L)'
;MTEQALPSDHRPTASGTESATVLPTPLDMPCAGQAVAGSEAMSGPRDHLAGGYRRPAYLARLEVRRLKDDTKRYIVFGLGVGWIITLFSFFQYRFVPFVYEPLWLVLTGIGISVIATAVIIPSLLHWLERVWMAAARHIGKTIFTILLLAVFYILIAPVGLLWRVMKGTAPFYSWATASPPADMEGWTKKIVPVELEAGEAGGEKRALLTQPARVLAYFVRQGHYLLLPTMVIIIILGMLMFFVHTSTLAPFIYTLF
;
A
#
# COMPACT_ATOMS: atom_id res chain seq x y z
N MET A 1 9.13 59.01 -38.40
CA MET A 1 7.67 58.95 -38.61
C MET A 1 7.32 57.57 -39.10
N THR A 2 7.01 56.67 -38.18
CA THR A 2 6.33 55.40 -38.47
C THR A 2 5.77 54.88 -37.15
N GLU A 3 4.54 55.29 -36.86
CA GLU A 3 3.67 54.75 -35.82
C GLU A 3 3.41 53.26 -36.12
N GLN A 4 3.75 52.38 -35.18
CA GLN A 4 3.33 50.99 -35.20
C GLN A 4 2.29 50.78 -34.10
N ALA A 5 1.08 50.48 -34.54
CA ALA A 5 -0.13 50.35 -33.75
C ALA A 5 -0.09 49.11 -32.82
N LEU A 6 -0.46 49.33 -31.56
CA LEU A 6 -0.73 48.30 -30.55
C LEU A 6 -2.01 47.51 -30.91
N PRO A 7 -2.02 46.17 -30.85
CA PRO A 7 -3.26 45.41 -30.89
C PRO A 7 -3.98 45.45 -29.53
N SER A 8 -5.25 45.81 -29.58
CA SER A 8 -6.18 45.94 -28.46
C SER A 8 -6.58 44.58 -27.86
N ASP A 9 -6.57 44.56 -26.53
CA ASP A 9 -6.86 43.43 -25.66
C ASP A 9 -8.37 43.17 -25.59
N HIS A 10 -8.85 42.10 -26.25
CA HIS A 10 -10.23 41.63 -26.13
C HIS A 10 -10.32 40.56 -25.03
N ARG A 11 -10.69 40.96 -23.81
CA ARG A 11 -11.12 40.06 -22.74
C ARG A 11 -12.55 39.57 -23.01
N PRO A 12 -12.80 38.25 -23.16
CA PRO A 12 -14.14 37.71 -23.05
C PRO A 12 -14.58 37.64 -21.58
N THR A 13 -15.69 38.32 -21.28
CA THR A 13 -16.45 38.17 -20.04
C THR A 13 -17.08 36.77 -19.99
N ALA A 14 -16.60 35.92 -19.08
CA ALA A 14 -17.21 34.62 -18.81
C ALA A 14 -18.57 34.81 -18.12
N SER A 15 -19.64 34.50 -18.85
CA SER A 15 -20.99 34.34 -18.30
C SER A 15 -21.02 33.10 -17.40
N GLY A 16 -21.29 33.31 -16.12
CA GLY A 16 -21.52 32.26 -15.15
C GLY A 16 -22.82 31.51 -15.45
N THR A 17 -22.72 30.19 -15.60
CA THR A 17 -23.83 29.26 -15.51
C THR A 17 -23.62 28.42 -14.25
N GLU A 18 -24.28 28.83 -13.16
CA GLU A 18 -24.47 28.01 -11.97
C GLU A 18 -25.36 26.81 -12.33
N SER A 19 -24.75 25.69 -12.68
CA SER A 19 -25.44 24.40 -12.71
C SER A 19 -25.51 23.85 -11.29
N ALA A 20 -26.69 24.00 -10.68
CA ALA A 20 -27.07 23.37 -9.42
C ALA A 20 -26.82 21.86 -9.49
N THR A 21 -25.83 21.39 -8.72
CA THR A 21 -25.56 19.97 -8.52
C THR A 21 -26.64 19.41 -7.60
N VAL A 22 -27.60 18.71 -8.19
CA VAL A 22 -28.61 17.93 -7.48
C VAL A 22 -27.91 16.77 -6.79
N LEU A 23 -27.80 16.85 -5.46
CA LEU A 23 -27.38 15.75 -4.61
C LEU A 23 -28.34 14.56 -4.78
N PRO A 24 -27.86 13.35 -5.11
CA PRO A 24 -28.69 12.17 -5.06
C PRO A 24 -29.05 11.86 -3.61
N THR A 25 -30.33 11.98 -3.31
CA THR A 25 -30.99 11.49 -2.10
C THR A 25 -30.68 9.99 -1.94
N PRO A 26 -30.22 9.53 -0.75
CA PRO A 26 -30.03 8.11 -0.51
C PRO A 26 -31.41 7.44 -0.43
N LEU A 27 -31.80 6.83 -1.55
CA LEU A 27 -32.93 5.90 -1.64
C LEU A 27 -32.70 4.74 -0.67
N ASP A 28 -33.52 4.74 0.38
CA ASP A 28 -34.24 3.59 0.92
C ASP A 28 -33.63 2.22 0.62
N MET A 29 -32.72 1.78 1.50
CA MET A 29 -32.47 0.36 1.68
C MET A 29 -33.50 -0.19 2.67
N PRO A 30 -34.41 -1.11 2.25
CA PRO A 30 -35.29 -1.81 3.17
C PRO A 30 -34.47 -2.81 3.98
N CYS A 31 -34.07 -2.43 5.19
CA CYS A 31 -33.71 -3.40 6.22
C CYS A 31 -34.99 -4.12 6.66
N ALA A 32 -35.39 -5.14 5.91
CA ALA A 32 -36.32 -6.17 6.35
C ALA A 32 -35.65 -6.99 7.48
N GLY A 33 -35.71 -6.45 8.70
CA GLY A 33 -35.39 -7.14 9.93
C GLY A 33 -36.67 -7.26 10.74
N GLN A 34 -37.41 -8.35 10.50
CA GLN A 34 -38.62 -8.74 11.17
C GLN A 34 -38.40 -8.74 12.70
N ALA A 35 -38.92 -7.71 13.36
CA ALA A 35 -38.99 -7.61 14.80
C ALA A 35 -40.10 -8.54 15.29
N VAL A 36 -39.72 -9.66 15.90
CA VAL A 36 -40.65 -10.47 16.70
C VAL A 36 -40.88 -9.71 18.01
N ALA A 37 -42.12 -9.25 18.16
CA ALA A 37 -42.66 -8.61 19.34
C ALA A 37 -42.78 -9.59 20.51
N GLY A 38 -42.44 -9.11 21.70
CA GLY A 38 -42.73 -9.68 23.01
C GLY A 38 -42.33 -8.62 24.03
N SER A 39 -43.16 -7.59 24.24
CA SER A 39 -44.27 -7.54 25.21
C SER A 39 -43.77 -7.58 26.67
N GLU A 40 -43.51 -6.39 27.17
CA GLU A 40 -43.86 -5.85 28.50
C GLU A 40 -43.74 -6.75 29.74
N ALA A 41 -42.87 -6.35 30.67
CA ALA A 41 -43.29 -5.99 32.03
C ALA A 41 -42.13 -5.38 32.84
N MET A 42 -42.52 -4.51 33.78
CA MET A 42 -41.76 -4.07 34.95
C MET A 42 -40.88 -2.82 34.79
N SER A 43 -41.56 -1.69 34.93
CA SER A 43 -41.03 -0.41 35.38
C SER A 43 -40.35 -0.54 36.75
N GLY A 44 -39.05 -0.24 36.79
CA GLY A 44 -38.27 -0.02 38.01
C GLY A 44 -37.68 1.41 38.03
N PRO A 45 -37.32 1.92 39.21
CA PRO A 45 -37.26 3.35 39.52
C PRO A 45 -36.11 4.08 38.83
N ARG A 46 -36.38 5.36 38.60
CA ARG A 46 -35.53 6.36 37.95
C ARG A 46 -34.28 6.67 38.78
N ASP A 47 -33.17 5.99 38.48
CA ASP A 47 -31.83 6.49 38.78
C ASP A 47 -31.39 7.44 37.66
N HIS A 48 -31.95 8.65 37.69
CA HIS A 48 -31.33 9.80 37.06
C HIS A 48 -30.14 10.20 37.94
N LEU A 49 -29.00 10.57 37.32
CA LEU A 49 -27.77 11.11 37.94
C LEU A 49 -26.56 10.16 38.04
N ALA A 50 -26.19 9.53 36.93
CA ALA A 50 -24.80 9.40 36.52
C ALA A 50 -24.78 9.30 34.99
N GLY A 51 -24.23 10.30 34.31
CA GLY A 51 -24.13 10.37 32.85
C GLY A 51 -23.15 9.34 32.27
N GLY A 52 -23.39 8.05 32.55
CA GLY A 52 -22.70 6.95 31.91
C GLY A 52 -23.20 6.85 30.48
N TYR A 53 -22.35 7.16 29.51
CA TYR A 53 -22.56 6.79 28.12
C TYR A 53 -22.83 5.29 28.07
N ARG A 54 -24.11 4.88 28.03
CA ARG A 54 -24.49 3.50 27.78
C ARG A 54 -23.92 3.18 26.40
N ARG A 55 -22.79 2.46 26.37
CA ARG A 55 -22.25 1.95 25.11
C ARG A 55 -23.39 1.19 24.42
N PRO A 56 -23.76 1.55 23.18
CA PRO A 56 -24.84 0.87 22.49
C PRO A 56 -24.57 -0.63 22.50
N ALA A 57 -25.58 -1.45 22.80
CA ALA A 57 -25.46 -2.90 22.96
C ALA A 57 -24.77 -3.60 21.77
N TYR A 58 -24.85 -2.98 20.60
CA TYR A 58 -24.11 -3.38 19.40
C TYR A 58 -22.57 -3.35 19.59
N LEU A 59 -22.00 -2.30 20.18
CA LEU A 59 -20.55 -2.19 20.37
C LEU A 59 -20.02 -3.26 21.33
N ALA A 60 -20.77 -3.57 22.40
CA ALA A 60 -20.40 -4.65 23.31
C ALA A 60 -20.37 -6.01 22.60
N ARG A 61 -21.34 -6.30 21.72
CA ARG A 61 -21.36 -7.53 20.91
C ARG A 61 -20.19 -7.58 19.92
N LEU A 62 -19.82 -6.44 19.34
CA LEU A 62 -18.70 -6.35 18.41
C LEU A 62 -17.36 -6.60 19.13
N GLU A 63 -17.16 -6.04 20.32
CA GLU A 63 -15.97 -6.27 21.16
C GLU A 63 -15.83 -7.76 21.51
N VAL A 64 -16.92 -8.44 21.90
CA VAL A 64 -16.89 -9.87 22.20
C VAL A 64 -16.51 -10.71 20.98
N ARG A 65 -16.95 -10.34 19.77
CA ARG A 65 -16.56 -11.03 18.53
C ARG A 65 -15.08 -10.86 18.24
N ARG A 66 -14.56 -9.62 18.32
CA ARG A 66 -13.13 -9.33 18.12
C ARG A 66 -12.24 -10.11 19.09
N LEU A 67 -12.59 -10.17 20.37
CA LEU A 67 -11.82 -10.94 21.36
C LEU A 67 -11.79 -12.45 21.03
N LYS A 68 -12.89 -13.00 20.53
CA LYS A 68 -12.94 -14.41 20.09
C LYS A 68 -12.09 -14.64 18.85
N ASP A 69 -12.15 -13.74 17.88
CA ASP A 69 -11.38 -13.83 16.65
C ASP A 69 -9.87 -13.68 16.92
N ASP A 70 -9.49 -12.77 17.81
CA ASP A 70 -8.11 -12.60 18.27
C ASP A 70 -7.60 -13.89 18.95
N THR A 71 -8.41 -14.49 19.82
CA THR A 71 -8.04 -15.75 20.51
C THR A 71 -7.83 -16.90 19.52
N LYS A 72 -8.72 -17.04 18.53
CA LYS A 72 -8.56 -18.05 17.47
C LYS A 72 -7.29 -17.84 16.68
N ARG A 73 -6.99 -16.60 16.32
CA ARG A 73 -5.77 -16.23 15.59
C ARG A 73 -4.51 -16.61 16.36
N TYR A 74 -4.45 -16.38 17.68
CA TYR A 74 -3.31 -16.77 18.51
C TYR A 74 -3.10 -18.28 18.56
N ILE A 75 -4.18 -19.06 18.66
CA ILE A 75 -4.12 -20.52 18.66
C ILE A 75 -3.59 -21.01 17.31
N VAL A 76 -4.14 -20.51 16.19
CA VAL A 76 -3.70 -20.89 14.83
C VAL A 76 -2.24 -20.52 14.59
N PHE A 77 -1.82 -19.32 15.00
CA PHE A 77 -0.43 -18.87 14.90
C PHE A 77 0.51 -19.79 15.69
N GLY A 78 0.16 -20.08 16.95
CA GLY A 78 0.92 -20.97 17.81
C GLY A 78 1.07 -22.38 17.29
N LEU A 79 -0.03 -22.96 16.82
CA LEU A 79 -0.03 -24.27 16.20
C LEU A 79 0.84 -24.27 14.95
N GLY A 80 0.69 -23.26 14.08
CA GLY A 80 1.45 -23.15 12.84
C GLY A 80 2.96 -23.08 13.09
N VAL A 81 3.41 -22.19 13.99
CA VAL A 81 4.82 -22.05 14.34
C VAL A 81 5.36 -23.32 15.00
N GLY A 82 4.62 -23.87 15.96
CA GLY A 82 5.00 -25.10 16.65
C GLY A 82 5.12 -26.29 15.70
N TRP A 83 4.18 -26.43 14.76
CA TRP A 83 4.24 -27.45 13.72
C TRP A 83 5.44 -27.26 12.81
N ILE A 84 5.69 -26.07 12.29
CA ILE A 84 6.86 -25.80 11.42
C ILE A 84 8.16 -26.18 12.13
N ILE A 85 8.34 -25.77 13.39
CA ILE A 85 9.54 -26.09 14.17
C ILE A 85 9.66 -27.61 14.39
N THR A 86 8.58 -28.27 14.78
CA THR A 86 8.58 -29.72 15.07
C THR A 86 8.84 -30.53 13.80
N LEU A 87 8.14 -30.22 12.70
CA LEU A 87 8.30 -30.90 11.42
C LEU A 87 9.71 -30.70 10.86
N PHE A 88 10.23 -29.47 10.91
CA PHE A 88 11.56 -29.15 10.43
C PHE A 88 12.64 -29.87 11.25
N SER A 89 12.51 -29.87 12.58
CA SER A 89 13.46 -30.55 13.48
C SER A 89 13.43 -32.06 13.27
N PHE A 90 12.23 -32.64 13.17
CA PHE A 90 12.05 -34.07 12.92
C PHE A 90 12.58 -34.49 11.54
N PHE A 91 12.34 -33.68 10.51
CA PHE A 91 12.87 -33.91 9.17
C PHE A 91 14.41 -33.90 9.18
N GLN A 92 15.02 -32.87 9.76
CA GLN A 92 16.48 -32.78 9.86
C GLN A 92 17.08 -33.95 10.63
N TYR A 93 16.47 -34.32 11.75
CA TYR A 93 16.88 -35.49 12.55
C TYR A 93 16.89 -36.79 11.72
N ARG A 94 15.90 -36.98 10.83
CA ARG A 94 15.78 -38.22 10.05
C ARG A 94 16.64 -38.28 8.79
N PHE A 95 16.83 -37.13 8.12
CA PHE A 95 17.45 -37.08 6.79
C PHE A 95 18.91 -36.61 6.81
N VAL A 96 19.41 -36.03 7.91
CA VAL A 96 20.78 -35.50 8.01
C VAL A 96 21.55 -36.21 9.12
N PRO A 97 22.15 -37.38 8.85
CA PRO A 97 22.73 -38.27 9.87
C PRO A 97 24.06 -37.79 10.50
N PHE A 98 24.57 -36.60 10.20
CA PHE A 98 25.91 -36.16 10.65
C PHE A 98 25.96 -34.78 11.34
N VAL A 99 24.80 -34.19 11.65
CA VAL A 99 24.74 -32.88 12.32
C VAL A 99 24.20 -33.07 13.74
N TYR A 100 25.01 -32.72 14.75
CA TYR A 100 24.69 -32.65 16.19
C TYR A 100 23.30 -33.15 16.61
N GLU A 101 23.14 -34.48 16.76
CA GLU A 101 21.88 -35.12 17.22
C GLU A 101 21.22 -34.48 18.44
N PRO A 102 21.93 -34.08 19.52
CA PRO A 102 21.28 -33.51 20.70
C PRO A 102 20.59 -32.18 20.39
N LEU A 103 21.10 -31.40 19.43
CA LEU A 103 20.50 -30.12 19.05
C LEU A 103 19.12 -30.33 18.44
N TRP A 104 18.97 -31.29 17.53
CA TRP A 104 17.69 -31.58 16.88
C TRP A 104 16.65 -32.15 17.84
N LEU A 105 17.07 -32.96 18.81
CA LEU A 105 16.19 -33.48 19.84
C LEU A 105 15.68 -32.36 20.77
N VAL A 106 16.57 -31.45 21.19
CA VAL A 106 16.18 -30.25 21.96
C VAL A 106 15.22 -29.37 21.14
N LEU A 107 15.51 -29.15 19.86
CA LEU A 107 14.67 -28.32 18.98
C LEU A 107 13.27 -28.92 18.77
N THR A 108 13.18 -30.25 18.64
CA THR A 108 11.90 -30.98 18.59
C THR A 108 11.13 -30.82 19.90
N GLY A 109 11.81 -30.93 21.04
CA GLY A 109 11.22 -30.70 22.36
C GLY A 109 10.68 -29.27 22.52
N ILE A 110 11.42 -28.27 22.04
CA ILE A 110 10.97 -26.87 21.99
C ILE A 110 9.71 -26.76 21.13
N GLY A 111 9.68 -27.35 19.94
CA GLY A 111 8.51 -27.35 19.06
C GLY A 111 7.25 -27.92 19.74
N ILE A 112 7.37 -29.09 20.37
CA ILE A 112 6.27 -29.71 21.13
C ILE A 112 5.84 -28.84 22.30
N SER A 113 6.78 -28.25 23.04
CA SER A 113 6.48 -27.35 24.16
C SER A 113 5.72 -26.10 23.71
N VAL A 114 6.03 -25.56 22.53
CA VAL A 114 5.31 -24.41 21.94
C VAL A 114 3.89 -24.81 21.56
N ILE A 115 3.68 -25.99 20.95
CA ILE A 115 2.33 -26.50 20.64
C ILE A 115 1.53 -26.69 21.93
N ALA A 116 2.11 -27.30 22.96
CA ALA A 116 1.46 -27.47 24.25
C ALA A 116 1.10 -26.13 24.90
N THR A 117 2.02 -25.16 24.88
CA THR A 117 1.80 -23.82 25.42
C THR A 117 0.68 -23.09 24.67
N ALA A 118 0.60 -23.24 23.35
CA ALA A 118 -0.43 -22.63 22.52
C ALA A 118 -1.85 -23.14 22.86
N VAL A 119 -1.98 -24.40 23.28
CA VAL A 119 -3.26 -25.01 23.66
C VAL A 119 -3.65 -24.67 25.11
N ILE A 120 -2.69 -24.66 26.04
CA ILE A 120 -2.97 -24.46 27.48
C ILE A 120 -3.13 -22.96 27.81
N ILE A 121 -2.24 -22.10 27.31
CA ILE A 121 -2.16 -20.68 27.69
C ILE A 121 -1.96 -19.80 26.44
N PRO A 122 -3.02 -19.56 25.63
CA PRO A 122 -2.92 -18.76 24.41
C PRO A 122 -2.55 -17.29 24.69
N SER A 123 -2.77 -16.79 25.91
CA SER A 123 -2.44 -15.41 26.29
C SER A 123 -0.94 -15.12 26.25
N LEU A 124 -0.08 -16.12 26.52
CA LEU A 124 1.38 -15.94 26.49
C LEU A 124 1.89 -15.74 25.05
N LEU A 125 1.19 -16.31 24.08
CA LEU A 125 1.51 -16.19 22.66
C LEU A 125 1.27 -14.80 22.09
N HIS A 126 0.41 -14.00 22.71
CA HIS A 126 0.15 -12.63 22.24
C HIS A 126 1.42 -11.77 22.23
N TRP A 127 2.25 -11.90 23.27
CA TRP A 127 3.51 -11.16 23.33
C TRP A 127 4.48 -11.66 22.26
N LEU A 128 4.56 -12.97 22.07
CA LEU A 128 5.41 -13.59 21.06
C LEU A 128 5.00 -13.20 19.64
N GLU A 129 3.71 -13.21 19.30
CA GLU A 129 3.22 -12.74 18.00
C GLU A 129 3.60 -11.27 17.79
N ARG A 130 3.44 -10.41 18.80
CA ARG A 130 3.76 -8.99 18.66
C ARG A 130 5.24 -8.77 18.35
N VAL A 131 6.13 -9.47 19.06
CA VAL A 131 7.58 -9.42 18.82
C VAL A 131 7.90 -9.98 17.43
N TRP A 132 7.30 -11.11 17.06
CA TRP A 132 7.51 -11.76 15.77
C TRP A 132 7.04 -10.87 14.61
N MET A 133 5.87 -10.26 14.72
CA MET A 133 5.33 -9.34 13.70
C MET A 133 6.15 -8.05 13.62
N ALA A 134 6.72 -7.57 14.73
CA ALA A 134 7.66 -6.46 14.70
C ALA A 134 8.95 -6.85 13.95
N ALA A 135 9.50 -8.03 14.25
CA ALA A 135 10.68 -8.55 13.56
C ALA A 135 10.40 -8.78 12.06
N ALA A 136 9.30 -9.44 11.71
CA ALA A 136 8.90 -9.70 10.34
C ALA A 136 8.71 -8.41 9.54
N ARG A 137 8.11 -7.37 10.13
CA ARG A 137 8.01 -6.05 9.49
C ARG A 137 9.37 -5.39 9.28
N HIS A 138 10.28 -5.49 10.25
CA HIS A 138 11.61 -4.92 10.14
C HIS A 138 12.46 -5.65 9.09
N ILE A 139 12.42 -6.99 9.08
CA ILE A 139 13.09 -7.83 8.09
C ILE A 139 12.51 -7.55 6.70
N GLY A 140 11.18 -7.52 6.57
CA GLY A 140 10.51 -7.21 5.31
C GLY A 140 10.90 -5.83 4.76
N LYS A 141 10.91 -4.80 5.61
CA LYS A 141 11.38 -3.46 5.23
C LYS A 141 12.84 -3.48 4.76
N THR A 142 13.71 -4.21 5.48
CA THR A 142 15.14 -4.27 5.17
C THR A 142 15.39 -5.00 3.86
N ILE A 143 14.84 -6.19 3.67
CA ILE A 143 14.93 -6.96 2.43
C ILE A 143 14.40 -6.13 1.27
N PHE A 144 13.26 -5.46 1.46
CA PHE A 144 12.67 -4.63 0.42
C PHE A 144 13.58 -3.45 0.04
N THR A 145 14.17 -2.79 1.03
CA THR A 145 15.11 -1.67 0.80
C THR A 145 16.34 -2.16 0.03
N ILE A 146 16.91 -3.31 0.41
CA ILE A 146 18.07 -3.90 -0.27
C ILE A 146 17.71 -4.30 -1.71
N LEU A 147 16.55 -4.92 -1.93
CA LEU A 147 16.08 -5.32 -3.26
C LEU A 147 15.91 -4.09 -4.16
N LEU A 148 15.26 -3.03 -3.66
CA LEU A 148 15.04 -1.80 -4.42
C LEU A 148 16.37 -1.10 -4.73
N LEU A 149 17.31 -1.08 -3.78
CA LEU A 149 18.66 -0.55 -3.98
C LEU A 149 19.41 -1.34 -5.04
N ALA A 150 19.36 -2.68 -4.99
CA ALA A 150 19.99 -3.55 -5.97
C ALA A 150 19.44 -3.31 -7.37
N VAL A 151 18.11 -3.23 -7.52
CA VAL A 151 17.47 -2.93 -8.80
C VAL A 151 17.86 -1.54 -9.31
N PHE A 152 17.86 -0.53 -8.45
CA PHE A 152 18.30 0.81 -8.80
C PHE A 152 19.73 0.80 -9.34
N TYR A 153 20.64 0.12 -8.65
CA TYR A 153 22.05 0.11 -9.02
C TYR A 153 22.31 -0.72 -10.29
N ILE A 154 21.58 -1.83 -10.49
CA ILE A 154 21.74 -2.71 -11.65
C ILE A 154 21.11 -2.11 -12.91
N LEU A 155 19.98 -1.43 -12.80
CA LEU A 155 19.22 -0.95 -13.96
C LEU A 155 19.37 0.55 -14.19
N ILE A 156 19.15 1.36 -13.16
CA ILE A 156 19.04 2.81 -13.33
C ILE A 156 20.42 3.45 -13.42
N ALA A 157 21.36 3.04 -12.56
CA ALA A 157 22.70 3.60 -12.53
C ALA A 157 23.47 3.46 -13.87
N PRO A 158 23.55 2.28 -14.54
CA PRO A 158 24.27 2.17 -15.80
C PRO A 158 23.61 2.96 -16.92
N VAL A 159 22.27 3.04 -16.95
CA VAL A 159 21.55 3.84 -17.95
C VAL A 159 21.86 5.33 -17.76
N GLY A 160 21.86 5.81 -16.52
CA GLY A 160 22.24 7.20 -16.20
C GLY A 160 23.69 7.51 -16.55
N LEU A 161 24.61 6.57 -16.28
CA LEU A 161 26.02 6.70 -16.63
C LEU A 161 26.20 6.74 -18.15
N LEU A 162 25.55 5.83 -18.87
CA LEU A 162 25.61 5.76 -20.33
C LEU A 162 25.09 7.04 -20.98
N TRP A 163 23.98 7.57 -20.46
CA TRP A 163 23.43 8.85 -20.92
C TRP A 163 24.40 10.01 -20.69
N ARG A 164 25.08 10.03 -19.54
CA ARG A 164 26.10 11.03 -19.20
C ARG A 164 27.31 10.94 -20.14
N VAL A 165 27.71 9.74 -20.54
CA VAL A 165 28.79 9.54 -21.52
C VAL A 165 28.34 10.01 -22.91
N MET A 166 27.13 9.67 -23.34
CA MET A 166 26.63 10.01 -24.68
C MET A 166 26.35 11.50 -24.87
N LYS A 167 25.75 12.18 -23.89
CA LYS A 167 25.42 13.61 -23.97
C LYS A 167 26.51 14.54 -23.42
N GLY A 168 27.56 13.95 -22.83
CA GLY A 168 28.61 14.67 -22.13
C GLY A 168 28.18 15.21 -20.76
N THR A 169 29.15 15.74 -20.02
CA THR A 169 28.96 16.41 -18.72
C THR A 169 28.49 17.86 -18.84
N ALA A 170 28.05 18.29 -20.03
CA ALA A 170 27.60 19.65 -20.21
C ALA A 170 26.43 19.92 -19.24
N PRO A 171 26.54 20.94 -18.37
CA PRO A 171 25.45 21.28 -17.46
C PRO A 171 24.18 21.52 -18.28
N PHE A 172 23.03 21.08 -17.76
CA PHE A 172 21.72 21.31 -18.37
C PHE A 172 21.48 22.79 -18.73
N TYR A 173 22.25 23.69 -18.12
CA TYR A 173 22.37 25.10 -18.47
C TYR A 173 23.79 25.38 -18.96
N SER A 174 23.93 25.60 -20.27
CA SER A 174 25.10 26.28 -20.81
C SER A 174 24.68 27.70 -21.15
N TRP A 175 25.43 28.68 -20.64
CA TRP A 175 25.24 30.07 -20.98
C TRP A 175 26.20 30.39 -22.12
N ALA A 176 25.72 31.08 -23.15
CA ALA A 176 26.60 31.59 -24.20
C ALA A 176 27.57 32.65 -23.67
N THR A 177 27.23 33.31 -22.56
CA THR A 177 28.04 34.29 -21.86
C THR A 177 28.76 33.67 -20.67
N ALA A 178 29.99 34.10 -20.39
CA ALA A 178 30.81 33.61 -19.27
C ALA A 178 30.17 33.87 -17.88
N SER A 179 29.13 34.69 -17.81
CA SER A 179 28.34 34.99 -16.63
C SER A 179 26.86 34.66 -16.87
N PRO A 180 26.19 34.06 -15.87
CA PRO A 180 24.74 33.86 -15.92
C PRO A 180 24.03 35.23 -15.93
N PRO A 181 22.94 35.40 -16.69
CA PRO A 181 22.19 36.66 -16.73
C PRO A 181 21.73 37.06 -15.32
N ALA A 182 21.92 38.33 -14.95
CA ALA A 182 21.61 38.85 -13.61
C ALA A 182 20.12 38.70 -13.23
N ASP A 183 19.25 38.57 -14.23
CA ASP A 183 17.79 38.53 -14.07
C ASP A 183 17.23 37.09 -14.04
N MET A 184 18.10 36.07 -14.03
CA MET A 184 17.65 34.69 -13.91
C MET A 184 17.35 34.34 -12.44
N GLU A 185 16.11 34.59 -12.02
CA GLU A 185 15.52 33.84 -10.93
C GLU A 185 15.46 32.36 -11.34
N GLY A 186 16.22 31.50 -10.64
CA GLY A 186 16.53 30.11 -11.04
C GLY A 186 15.37 29.13 -11.20
N TRP A 187 14.12 29.61 -11.26
CA TRP A 187 12.92 28.83 -11.46
C TRP A 187 11.93 29.58 -12.37
N THR A 188 12.23 29.68 -13.66
CA THR A 188 11.14 29.94 -14.63
C THR A 188 10.21 28.74 -14.57
N LYS A 189 8.95 28.94 -14.13
CA LYS A 189 7.92 27.89 -14.22
C LYS A 189 7.95 27.35 -15.64
N LYS A 190 8.36 26.10 -15.80
CA LYS A 190 8.25 25.41 -17.08
C LYS A 190 6.78 25.37 -17.41
N ILE A 191 6.34 26.30 -18.26
CA ILE A 191 5.01 26.29 -18.85
C ILE A 191 5.07 25.11 -19.82
N VAL A 192 4.85 23.91 -19.29
CA VAL A 192 4.56 22.76 -20.14
C VAL A 192 3.26 23.18 -20.81
N PRO A 193 3.22 23.39 -22.14
CA PRO A 193 1.95 23.61 -22.80
C PRO A 193 1.13 22.38 -22.45
N VAL A 194 0.16 22.57 -21.55
CA VAL A 194 -0.87 21.57 -21.27
C VAL A 194 -1.81 21.63 -22.46
N GLU A 195 -1.28 21.29 -23.64
CA GLU A 195 -2.05 20.67 -24.71
C GLU A 195 -2.16 19.18 -24.36
N LEU A 196 -2.54 18.87 -23.11
CA LEU A 196 -3.49 17.78 -22.94
C LEU A 196 -4.78 18.38 -23.42
N GLU A 197 -5.08 18.13 -24.69
CA GLU A 197 -6.39 18.37 -25.27
C GLU A 197 -7.45 18.09 -24.21
N ALA A 198 -8.24 19.11 -23.91
CA ALA A 198 -9.50 19.03 -23.18
C ALA A 198 -10.55 18.24 -24.01
N GLY A 199 -10.13 17.20 -24.71
CA GLY A 199 -10.97 16.19 -25.31
C GLY A 199 -11.21 15.10 -24.28
N GLU A 200 -12.48 14.87 -23.94
CA GLU A 200 -12.99 13.86 -23.01
C GLU A 200 -13.12 14.26 -21.53
N ALA A 201 -13.77 15.40 -21.30
CA ALA A 201 -14.36 15.81 -20.01
C ALA A 201 -15.52 14.90 -19.51
N GLY A 202 -15.54 13.60 -19.85
CA GLY A 202 -16.65 12.68 -19.53
C GLY A 202 -16.27 11.31 -18.98
N GLY A 203 -14.98 11.01 -18.78
CA GLY A 203 -14.50 9.64 -18.51
C GLY A 203 -13.60 9.51 -17.26
N GLU A 204 -13.97 10.13 -16.15
CA GLU A 204 -13.10 10.39 -14.97
C GLU A 204 -12.41 9.16 -14.35
N LYS A 205 -12.91 7.94 -14.59
CA LYS A 205 -12.34 6.70 -14.01
C LYS A 205 -11.53 5.84 -14.99
N ARG A 206 -11.67 6.03 -16.31
CA ARG A 206 -10.92 5.25 -17.32
C ARG A 206 -9.50 5.78 -17.58
N ALA A 207 -9.24 7.03 -17.20
CA ALA A 207 -7.94 7.66 -17.41
C ALA A 207 -6.80 7.02 -16.60
N LEU A 208 -7.07 6.49 -15.40
CA LEU A 208 -6.02 5.94 -14.54
C LEU A 208 -5.38 4.65 -15.08
N LEU A 209 -6.16 3.77 -15.70
CA LEU A 209 -5.64 2.51 -16.26
C LEU A 209 -4.81 2.71 -17.53
N THR A 210 -5.04 3.80 -18.27
CA THR A 210 -4.35 4.08 -19.55
C THR A 210 -3.13 4.99 -19.41
N GLN A 211 -2.93 5.61 -18.25
CA GLN A 211 -1.73 6.40 -17.94
C GLN A 211 -0.40 5.70 -18.25
N PRO A 212 -0.16 4.45 -17.80
CA PRO A 212 1.13 3.78 -18.07
C PRO A 212 1.35 3.54 -19.56
N ALA A 213 0.29 3.22 -20.32
CA ALA A 213 0.36 3.02 -21.76
C ALA A 213 0.73 4.32 -22.50
N ARG A 214 0.21 5.48 -22.06
CA ARG A 214 0.56 6.79 -22.63
C ARG A 214 2.04 7.14 -22.39
N VAL A 215 2.55 6.87 -21.19
CA VAL A 215 3.98 7.08 -20.88
C VAL A 215 4.85 6.19 -21.76
N LEU A 216 4.48 4.92 -21.95
CA LEU A 216 5.21 4.00 -22.82
C LEU A 216 5.22 4.49 -24.28
N ALA A 217 4.07 4.90 -24.80
CA ALA A 217 3.94 5.43 -26.17
C ALA A 217 4.78 6.70 -26.39
N TYR A 218 4.90 7.56 -25.37
CA TYR A 218 5.76 8.74 -25.43
C TYR A 218 7.24 8.37 -25.64
N PHE A 219 7.76 7.40 -24.90
CA PHE A 219 9.17 6.98 -25.04
C PHE A 219 9.46 6.30 -26.38
N VAL A 220 8.50 5.52 -26.90
CA VAL A 220 8.60 4.92 -28.25
C VAL A 220 8.65 6.02 -29.32
N ARG A 221 7.77 7.03 -29.23
CA ARG A 221 7.76 8.17 -30.17
C ARG A 221 9.04 9.00 -30.14
N GLN A 222 9.65 9.17 -28.96
CA GLN A 222 10.90 9.92 -28.79
C GLN A 222 12.16 9.11 -29.17
N GLY A 223 12.02 7.84 -29.56
CA GLY A 223 13.15 7.00 -29.98
C GLY A 223 14.08 6.57 -28.84
N HIS A 224 13.64 6.67 -27.57
CA HIS A 224 14.44 6.31 -26.41
C HIS A 224 14.31 4.81 -26.05
N TYR A 225 14.66 3.94 -26.99
CA TYR A 225 14.48 2.48 -26.85
C TYR A 225 15.24 1.87 -25.67
N LEU A 226 16.36 2.47 -25.23
CA LEU A 226 17.14 2.05 -24.07
C LEU A 226 16.37 2.15 -22.73
N LEU A 227 15.42 3.07 -22.62
CA LEU A 227 14.63 3.26 -21.39
C LEU A 227 13.45 2.27 -21.28
N LEU A 228 13.01 1.71 -22.42
CA LEU A 228 11.85 0.83 -22.49
C LEU A 228 12.01 -0.45 -21.65
N PRO A 229 13.10 -1.25 -21.77
CA PRO A 229 13.28 -2.44 -20.93
C PRO A 229 13.37 -2.08 -19.44
N THR A 230 14.02 -0.96 -19.11
CA THR A 230 14.12 -0.48 -17.73
C THR A 230 12.74 -0.16 -17.13
N MET A 231 11.88 0.52 -17.90
CA MET A 231 10.50 0.83 -17.50
C MET A 231 9.67 -0.44 -17.28
N VAL A 232 9.74 -1.39 -18.21
CA VAL A 232 9.02 -2.67 -18.10
C VAL A 232 9.45 -3.44 -16.86
N ILE A 233 10.76 -3.51 -16.57
CA ILE A 233 11.26 -4.19 -15.37
C ILE A 233 10.76 -3.49 -14.09
N ILE A 234 10.79 -2.16 -14.03
CA ILE A 234 10.28 -1.41 -12.87
C ILE A 234 8.78 -1.67 -12.68
N ILE A 235 7.99 -1.72 -13.75
CA ILE A 235 6.55 -2.03 -13.68
C ILE A 235 6.33 -3.45 -13.17
N ILE A 236 7.03 -4.44 -13.74
CA ILE A 236 6.94 -5.84 -13.30
C ILE A 236 7.33 -5.96 -11.83
N LEU A 237 8.42 -5.30 -11.42
CA LEU A 237 8.89 -5.31 -10.03
C LEU A 237 7.89 -4.64 -9.09
N GLY A 238 7.33 -3.49 -9.46
CA GLY A 238 6.31 -2.80 -8.68
C GLY A 238 5.04 -3.64 -8.54
N MET A 239 4.65 -4.32 -9.61
CA MET A 239 3.52 -5.26 -9.59
C MET A 239 3.83 -6.49 -8.71
N LEU A 240 5.02 -7.08 -8.83
CA LEU A 240 5.46 -8.19 -7.99
C LEU A 240 5.52 -7.77 -6.52
N MET A 241 5.97 -6.56 -6.22
CA MET A 241 5.96 -5.99 -4.88
C MET A 241 4.53 -5.80 -4.36
N PHE A 242 3.63 -5.27 -5.18
CA PHE A 242 2.21 -5.17 -4.85
C PHE A 242 1.63 -6.55 -4.53
N PHE A 243 1.95 -7.56 -5.33
CA PHE A 243 1.56 -8.95 -5.06
C PHE A 243 2.19 -9.50 -3.79
N VAL A 244 3.44 -9.23 -3.45
CA VAL A 244 4.02 -9.66 -2.17
C VAL A 244 3.30 -9.00 -0.99
N HIS A 245 2.96 -7.73 -1.12
CA HIS A 245 2.29 -6.96 -0.07
C HIS A 245 0.80 -7.31 0.09
N THR A 246 0.15 -7.78 -0.98
CA THR A 246 -1.25 -8.24 -0.98
C THR A 246 -1.38 -9.75 -0.81
N SER A 247 -0.36 -10.54 -1.18
CA SER A 247 -0.32 -11.98 -0.95
C SER A 247 0.08 -12.33 0.47
N THR A 248 0.82 -11.47 1.17
CA THR A 248 0.93 -11.56 2.65
C THR A 248 -0.43 -11.37 3.33
N LEU A 249 -1.43 -10.80 2.64
CA LEU A 249 -2.84 -10.76 3.06
C LEU A 249 -3.63 -12.01 2.63
N ALA A 250 -3.17 -12.79 1.64
CA ALA A 250 -3.85 -13.99 1.17
C ALA A 250 -3.98 -15.11 2.23
N PRO A 251 -2.96 -15.45 3.05
CA PRO A 251 -3.18 -16.42 4.12
C PRO A 251 -4.17 -15.89 5.17
N PHE A 252 -4.27 -14.57 5.36
CA PHE A 252 -5.30 -13.99 6.23
C PHE A 252 -6.72 -14.17 5.68
N ILE A 253 -6.92 -14.14 4.36
CA ILE A 253 -8.23 -14.41 3.73
C ILE A 253 -8.59 -15.89 3.86
N TYR A 254 -7.63 -16.80 3.65
CA TYR A 254 -7.87 -18.25 3.76
C TYR A 254 -8.01 -18.74 5.21
N THR A 255 -7.52 -18.00 6.22
CA THR A 255 -7.78 -18.32 7.63
C THR A 255 -9.09 -17.74 8.17
N LEU A 256 -9.79 -16.91 7.40
CA LEU A 256 -11.04 -16.24 7.82
C LEU A 256 -12.30 -17.02 7.40
N PHE A 257 -12.15 -18.02 6.53
CA PHE A 257 -13.16 -19.03 6.20
C PHE A 257 -12.80 -20.37 6.83
#